data_AF-A0AAX7U0X1-F1
#
_entry.id   AF-A0AAX7U0X1-F1
#
_cell.length_a   1.000
_cell.length_b   1.000
_cell.length_c   1.000
_cell.angle_alpha   90.00
_cell.angle_beta   90.00
_cell.angle_gamma   90.00
#
_symmetry.space_group_name_H-M   'P 1'
#
loop_
_entity.id
_entity.type
_entity.pdbx_description
1 polymer ?
#
loop_
_entity_poly.entity_id
_entity_poly.type
_entity_poly.pdbx_seq_one_letter_code
_entity_poly.pdbx_strand_id
1 'polypeptide(L)'
;MILLSLFVSESESRVSLQSEVFVRRLNEFVSLWWTFGGGTRLDVGSDTRPALKVLGPSNKELEQGKATLMCVANKGFPSDWSLSWKTSDSSGSSSIRGEESRTPGVLQNDGLYSWSSTLTLTADQWGKVGSVTCEATQGSQSLVSEILRRDQCSQS
;
A
#
# COMPACT_ATOMS: atom_id res chain seq x y z
N MET A 1 -44.40 20.71 14.65
CA MET A 1 -45.06 21.94 15.13
C MET A 1 -45.17 22.88 13.94
N ILE A 2 -46.41 23.27 13.57
CA ILE A 2 -46.80 24.36 12.64
C ILE A 2 -46.58 24.04 11.14
N LEU A 3 -47.54 24.13 10.19
CA LEU A 3 -48.98 24.38 10.18
C LEU A 3 -49.48 23.90 8.79
N LEU A 4 -50.57 23.13 8.72
CA LEU A 4 -51.30 22.90 7.47
C LEU A 4 -52.21 24.11 7.22
N SER A 5 -51.87 24.94 6.24
CA SER A 5 -52.78 25.98 5.76
C SER A 5 -53.65 25.41 4.64
N LEU A 6 -54.86 24.98 5.01
CA LEU A 6 -55.96 24.75 4.08
C LEU A 6 -56.52 26.13 3.69
N PHE A 7 -56.38 26.51 2.43
CA PHE A 7 -57.22 27.56 1.84
C PHE A 7 -58.30 26.87 1.00
N VAL A 8 -59.53 26.87 1.52
CA VAL A 8 -60.76 26.58 0.77
C VAL A 8 -61.27 27.92 0.26
N SER A 9 -61.39 28.05 -1.06
CA SER A 9 -62.16 29.13 -1.67
C SER A 9 -63.08 28.51 -2.71
N GLU A 10 -64.37 28.67 -2.47
CA GLU A 10 -65.49 28.07 -3.20
C GLU A 10 -65.90 28.99 -4.35
N SER A 11 -65.89 28.49 -5.59
CA SER A 11 -66.79 28.95 -6.64
C SER A 11 -66.95 27.87 -7.74
N GLU A 12 -68.21 27.55 -8.04
CA GLU A 12 -68.63 26.58 -9.04
C GLU A 12 -68.17 26.95 -10.45
N SER A 13 -67.69 25.97 -11.24
CA SER A 13 -68.08 25.71 -12.65
C SER A 13 -66.97 24.96 -13.42
N ARG A 14 -67.24 23.68 -13.73
CA ARG A 14 -66.57 22.78 -14.70
C ARG A 14 -65.10 23.07 -15.05
N VAL A 15 -64.20 22.28 -14.47
CA VAL A 15 -62.86 22.06 -15.03
C VAL A 15 -62.63 20.56 -15.14
N SER A 16 -62.29 20.12 -16.36
CA SER A 16 -61.91 18.75 -16.71
C SER A 16 -60.81 18.24 -15.77
N LEU A 17 -61.05 17.15 -15.03
CA LEU A 17 -60.01 16.47 -14.26
C LEU A 17 -59.17 15.61 -15.20
N GLN A 18 -58.13 16.20 -15.81
CA GLN A 18 -57.04 15.39 -16.37
C GLN A 18 -56.25 14.79 -15.20
N SER A 19 -56.29 13.47 -15.05
CA SER A 19 -55.44 12.75 -14.12
C SER A 19 -54.00 12.77 -14.64
N GLU A 20 -53.20 13.75 -14.24
CA GLU A 20 -51.75 13.67 -14.44
C GLU A 20 -51.16 12.62 -13.48
N VAL A 21 -50.85 11.45 -14.02
CA VAL A 21 -50.07 10.43 -13.30
C VAL A 21 -48.63 10.95 -13.20
N PHE A 22 -48.27 11.50 -12.04
CA PHE A 22 -46.89 11.92 -11.79
C PHE A 22 -46.04 10.68 -11.49
N VAL A 23 -45.46 10.07 -12.53
CA VAL A 23 -44.48 8.99 -12.38
C VAL A 23 -43.18 9.62 -11.86
N ARG A 24 -43.00 9.68 -10.54
CA ARG A 24 -41.67 9.90 -9.97
C ARG A 24 -40.82 8.67 -10.29
N ARG A 25 -39.85 8.78 -11.20
CA ARG A 25 -38.74 7.83 -11.24
C ARG A 25 -38.05 7.88 -9.87
N LEU A 26 -38.17 6.81 -9.08
CA LEU A 26 -37.22 6.53 -8.01
C LEU A 26 -35.88 6.19 -8.66
N ASN A 27 -35.18 7.19 -9.16
CA ASN A 27 -33.76 7.08 -9.47
C ASN A 27 -32.96 7.63 -8.29
N GLU A 28 -33.31 7.14 -7.09
CA GLU A 28 -32.43 7.23 -5.92
C GLU A 28 -31.21 6.38 -6.29
N PHE A 29 -30.08 7.03 -6.59
CA PHE A 29 -28.78 6.35 -6.62
C PHE A 29 -28.54 5.85 -5.20
N VAL A 30 -28.98 4.63 -4.90
CA VAL A 30 -28.66 3.98 -3.63
C VAL A 30 -27.15 3.83 -3.59
N SER A 31 -26.51 4.54 -2.67
CA SER A 31 -25.07 4.48 -2.48
C SER A 31 -24.68 3.05 -2.14
N LEU A 32 -24.08 2.34 -3.11
CA LEU A 32 -23.66 0.93 -3.00
C LEU A 32 -22.67 0.68 -1.84
N TRP A 33 -22.11 1.75 -1.26
CA TRP A 33 -21.25 1.73 -0.08
C TRP A 33 -21.88 1.04 1.14
N TRP A 34 -23.22 1.06 1.28
CA TRP A 34 -23.92 0.34 2.36
C TRP A 34 -24.28 -1.10 2.00
N THR A 35 -24.08 -1.51 0.75
CA THR A 35 -24.53 -2.82 0.23
C THR A 35 -23.42 -3.87 0.15
N PHE A 36 -22.15 -3.45 0.08
CA PHE A 36 -21.00 -4.35 0.03
C PHE A 36 -19.99 -4.02 1.13
N GLY A 37 -19.50 -5.03 1.83
CA GLY A 37 -18.38 -4.89 2.77
C GLY A 37 -17.03 -4.71 2.04
N GLY A 38 -15.95 -4.46 2.79
CA GLY A 38 -14.60 -4.24 2.24
C GLY A 38 -13.94 -5.44 1.56
N GLY A 39 -14.60 -6.62 1.56
CA GLY A 39 -14.08 -7.86 1.02
C GLY A 39 -13.13 -8.60 1.97
N THR A 40 -12.97 -9.91 1.75
CA THR A 40 -12.02 -10.75 2.48
C THR A 40 -11.18 -11.51 1.48
N ARG A 41 -9.86 -11.33 1.52
CA ARG A 41 -8.93 -12.11 0.71
C ARG A 41 -8.53 -13.35 1.49
N LEU A 42 -8.71 -14.52 0.87
CA LEU A 42 -8.29 -15.81 1.40
C LEU A 42 -7.15 -16.35 0.54
N ASP A 43 -5.98 -16.55 1.15
CA ASP A 43 -4.86 -17.27 0.54
C ASP A 43 -4.86 -18.71 1.06
N VAL A 44 -4.93 -19.71 0.19
CA VAL A 44 -4.93 -21.14 0.55
C VAL A 44 -3.62 -21.77 0.10
N GLY A 45 -2.80 -22.22 1.05
CA GLY A 45 -1.49 -22.79 0.76
C GLY A 45 -0.67 -23.06 2.01
N SER A 46 0.61 -23.40 1.80
CA SER A 46 1.58 -23.59 2.88
C SER A 46 2.35 -22.31 3.13
N ASP A 47 2.49 -21.94 4.40
CA ASP A 47 3.35 -20.83 4.81
C ASP A 47 4.78 -21.04 4.31
N THR A 48 5.25 -20.08 3.51
CA THR A 48 6.58 -20.12 2.89
C THR A 48 7.23 -18.77 3.11
N ARG A 49 8.39 -18.78 3.76
CA ARG A 49 9.12 -17.53 4.03
C ARG A 49 9.81 -17.04 2.76
N PRO A 50 9.70 -15.74 2.43
CA PRO A 50 10.38 -15.21 1.26
C PRO A 50 11.89 -15.22 1.46
N ALA A 51 12.62 -15.47 0.38
CA ALA A 51 14.05 -15.28 0.33
C ALA A 51 14.35 -13.80 0.03
N LEU A 52 15.09 -13.15 0.93
CA LEU A 52 15.50 -11.76 0.80
C LEU A 52 16.84 -11.64 0.08
N LYS A 53 16.97 -10.62 -0.75
CA LYS A 53 18.23 -10.18 -1.32
C LYS A 53 18.28 -8.66 -1.33
N VAL A 54 19.34 -8.11 -0.77
CA VAL A 54 19.60 -6.66 -0.74
C VAL A 54 20.69 -6.32 -1.75
N LEU A 55 20.45 -5.29 -2.54
CA LEU A 55 21.35 -4.77 -3.56
C LEU A 55 21.77 -3.35 -3.18
N GLY A 56 23.07 -3.09 -3.27
CA GLY A 56 23.66 -1.79 -2.99
C GLY A 56 23.43 -0.77 -4.12
N PRO A 57 23.71 0.52 -3.85
CA PRO A 57 23.70 1.56 -4.87
C PRO A 57 24.83 1.36 -5.87
N SER A 58 24.62 1.82 -7.10
CA SER A 58 25.67 1.78 -8.14
C SER A 58 26.65 2.94 -7.97
N ASN A 59 27.92 2.72 -8.31
CA ASN A 59 28.95 3.77 -8.24
C ASN A 59 28.59 5.02 -9.06
N LYS A 60 28.00 4.84 -10.25
CA LYS A 60 27.55 5.94 -11.11
C LYS A 60 26.45 6.78 -10.47
N GLU A 61 25.59 6.17 -9.67
CA GLU A 61 24.53 6.87 -8.94
C GLU A 61 25.12 7.67 -7.77
N LEU A 62 26.10 7.09 -7.06
CA LEU A 62 26.80 7.76 -5.96
C LEU A 62 27.52 9.03 -6.43
N GLU A 63 28.14 9.00 -7.61
CA GLU A 63 28.75 10.17 -8.25
C GLU A 63 27.73 11.27 -8.57
N GLN A 64 26.46 10.91 -8.79
CA GLN A 64 25.35 11.85 -9.01
C GLN A 64 24.77 12.38 -7.68
N GLY A 65 25.33 12.01 -6.53
CA GLY A 65 24.92 12.48 -5.21
C GLY A 65 23.75 11.70 -4.59
N LYS A 66 23.35 10.56 -5.20
CA LYS A 66 22.22 9.74 -4.76
C LYS A 66 22.66 8.30 -4.49
N ALA A 67 21.99 7.64 -3.57
CA ALA A 67 22.19 6.22 -3.28
C ALA A 67 20.85 5.52 -3.19
N THR A 68 20.54 4.64 -4.15
CA THR A 68 19.33 3.81 -4.11
C THR A 68 19.68 2.36 -3.81
N LEU A 69 19.10 1.84 -2.73
CA LEU A 69 19.16 0.45 -2.31
C LEU A 69 17.89 -0.27 -2.74
N MET A 70 18.01 -1.55 -3.10
CA MET A 70 16.85 -2.38 -3.48
C MET A 70 16.84 -3.68 -2.69
N CYS A 71 15.72 -3.99 -2.06
CA CYS A 71 15.45 -5.27 -1.41
C CYS A 71 14.40 -6.02 -2.20
N VAL A 72 14.71 -7.26 -2.57
CA VAL A 72 13.78 -8.14 -3.27
C VAL A 72 13.46 -9.32 -2.37
N ALA A 73 12.18 -9.58 -2.18
CA ALA A 73 11.66 -10.70 -1.43
C ALA A 73 10.96 -11.63 -2.41
N ASN A 74 11.50 -12.83 -2.62
CA ASN A 74 10.98 -13.77 -3.61
C ASN A 74 10.46 -15.03 -2.94
N LYS A 75 9.47 -15.68 -3.58
CA LYS A 75 8.96 -17.00 -3.19
C LYS A 75 8.33 -17.03 -1.79
N GLY A 76 7.59 -16.00 -1.42
CA GLY A 76 6.86 -15.96 -0.15
C GLY A 76 5.39 -16.34 -0.29
N PHE A 77 4.81 -16.84 0.80
CA PHE A 77 3.38 -17.11 0.94
C PHE A 77 3.02 -16.99 2.43
N PRO A 78 1.91 -16.35 2.82
CA PRO A 78 0.79 -15.81 2.00
C PRO A 78 1.08 -14.41 1.41
N SER A 79 0.07 -13.67 0.95
CA SER A 79 0.27 -12.37 0.28
C SER A 79 0.51 -11.17 1.21
N ASP A 80 0.41 -11.37 2.53
CA ASP A 80 0.38 -10.37 3.59
C ASP A 80 1.76 -10.04 4.18
N TRP A 81 2.85 -10.46 3.52
CA TRP A 81 4.20 -10.03 3.89
C TRP A 81 4.39 -8.55 3.59
N SER A 82 5.11 -7.88 4.49
CA SER A 82 5.52 -6.48 4.37
C SER A 82 7.03 -6.36 4.50
N LEU A 83 7.64 -5.53 3.65
CA LEU A 83 9.06 -5.21 3.73
C LEU A 83 9.29 -3.94 4.53
N SER A 84 10.43 -3.80 5.18
CA SER A 84 10.83 -2.57 5.87
C SER A 84 12.33 -2.47 5.95
N TRP A 85 12.83 -1.23 6.09
CA TRP A 85 14.25 -0.98 6.21
C TRP A 85 14.65 -0.53 7.61
N LYS A 86 15.79 -1.03 8.08
CA LYS A 86 16.53 -0.51 9.21
C LYS A 86 17.93 -0.12 8.77
N THR A 87 18.34 1.09 9.13
CA THR A 87 19.69 1.60 8.87
C THR A 87 20.42 1.76 10.19
N SER A 88 21.70 1.41 10.20
CA SER A 88 22.60 1.64 11.31
C SER A 88 23.79 2.43 10.80
N ASP A 89 24.11 3.53 11.45
CA ASP A 89 25.37 4.24 11.25
C ASP A 89 26.55 3.38 11.69
N SER A 90 27.77 3.78 11.29
CA SER A 90 28.99 3.09 11.72
C SER A 90 29.19 3.06 13.25
N SER A 91 28.55 3.97 13.98
CA SER A 91 28.53 4.06 15.45
C SER A 91 27.41 3.26 16.13
N GLY A 92 26.49 2.65 15.38
CA GLY A 92 25.38 1.84 15.90
C GLY A 92 24.27 2.59 16.66
N SER A 93 24.25 3.92 16.62
CA SER A 93 23.36 4.78 17.43
C SER A 93 22.35 5.59 16.62
N SER A 94 22.64 5.87 15.34
CA SER A 94 21.79 6.70 14.49
C SER A 94 21.10 5.90 13.39
N SER A 95 19.77 6.02 13.31
CA SER A 95 18.98 5.51 12.20
C SER A 95 18.77 6.62 11.17
N ILE A 96 19.33 6.42 9.97
CA ILE A 96 19.22 7.35 8.85
C ILE A 96 17.91 7.07 8.13
N ARG A 97 17.03 8.08 8.08
CA ARG A 97 15.76 8.00 7.35
C ARG A 97 15.97 8.39 5.89
N GLY A 98 15.53 7.51 5.00
CA GLY A 98 15.47 7.74 3.56
C GLY A 98 14.04 7.74 3.05
N GLU A 99 13.90 7.96 1.75
CA GLU A 99 12.63 7.79 1.05
C GLU A 99 12.46 6.30 0.72
N GLU A 100 11.40 5.70 1.27
CA GLU A 100 11.10 4.29 1.06
C GLU A 100 9.90 4.13 0.13
N SER A 101 10.06 3.29 -0.88
CA SER A 101 8.99 2.86 -1.78
C SER A 101 8.89 1.35 -1.78
N ARG A 102 7.68 0.81 -1.95
CA ARG A 102 7.39 -0.63 -1.91
C ARG A 102 6.39 -0.98 -2.98
N THR A 103 6.57 -2.14 -3.61
CA THR A 103 5.59 -2.69 -4.53
C THR A 103 4.62 -3.62 -3.79
N PRO A 104 3.35 -3.72 -4.24
CA PRO A 104 2.47 -4.78 -3.77
C PRO A 104 3.04 -6.16 -4.12
N GLY A 105 2.62 -7.19 -3.38
CA GLY A 105 3.00 -8.56 -3.66
C GLY A 105 2.42 -9.04 -4.98
N VAL A 106 3.29 -9.49 -5.88
CA VAL A 106 2.91 -10.02 -7.20
C VAL A 106 2.97 -11.54 -7.15
N LEU A 107 1.85 -12.19 -7.51
CA LEU A 107 1.79 -13.64 -7.64
C LEU A 107 2.55 -14.06 -8.90
N GLN A 108 3.53 -14.93 -8.73
CA GLN A 108 4.34 -15.46 -9.82
C GLN A 108 3.76 -16.77 -10.37
N ASN A 109 4.32 -17.24 -11.49
CA ASN A 109 3.89 -18.48 -12.14
C ASN A 109 4.12 -19.76 -11.30
N ASP A 110 4.98 -19.69 -10.28
CA ASP A 110 5.21 -20.79 -9.33
C ASP A 110 4.18 -20.81 -8.18
N GLY A 111 3.19 -19.90 -8.18
CA GLY A 111 2.17 -19.81 -7.15
C GLY A 111 2.63 -19.11 -5.87
N LEU A 112 3.82 -18.51 -5.87
CA LEU A 112 4.36 -17.78 -4.74
C LEU A 112 4.40 -16.28 -5.04
N TYR A 113 4.37 -15.47 -3.99
CA TYR A 113 4.40 -14.02 -4.07
C TYR A 113 5.83 -13.48 -4.07
N SER A 114 6.02 -12.34 -4.73
CA SER A 114 7.25 -11.58 -4.72
C SER A 114 6.98 -10.10 -4.45
N TRP A 115 7.87 -9.46 -3.69
CA TRP A 115 7.81 -8.05 -3.33
C TRP A 115 9.14 -7.38 -3.61
N SER A 116 9.11 -6.08 -3.79
CA SER A 116 10.31 -5.25 -3.86
C SER A 116 10.13 -4.00 -3.02
N SER A 117 11.21 -3.57 -2.40
CA SER A 117 11.29 -2.28 -1.72
C SER A 117 12.57 -1.57 -2.10
N THR A 118 12.47 -0.26 -2.23
CA THR A 118 13.55 0.62 -2.62
C THR A 118 13.74 1.66 -1.53
N LEU A 119 14.97 1.83 -1.05
CA LEU A 119 15.35 2.87 -0.09
C LEU A 119 16.29 3.85 -0.78
N THR A 120 15.89 5.11 -0.83
CA THR A 120 16.68 6.19 -1.42
C THR A 120 17.27 7.07 -0.33
N LEU A 121 18.59 7.29 -0.42
CA LEU A 121 19.40 8.13 0.46
C LEU A 121 20.22 9.11 -0.37
N THR A 122 20.72 10.17 0.27
CA THR A 122 21.77 11.00 -0.34
C THR A 122 23.14 10.31 -0.24
N ALA A 123 24.08 10.68 -1.11
CA ALA A 123 25.44 10.14 -1.04
C ALA A 123 26.10 10.41 0.33
N ASP A 124 25.87 11.59 0.92
CA ASP A 124 26.38 11.93 2.26
C ASP A 124 25.81 11.04 3.36
N GLN A 125 24.53 10.69 3.25
CA GLN A 125 23.87 9.76 4.17
C GLN A 125 24.43 8.35 3.99
N TRP A 126 24.55 7.88 2.75
CA TRP A 126 25.15 6.58 2.44
C TRP A 126 26.56 6.46 3.01
N GLY A 127 27.36 7.52 2.93
CA GLY A 127 28.70 7.65 3.51
C GLY A 127 28.75 7.55 5.05
N LYS A 128 27.62 7.67 5.76
CA LYS A 128 27.49 7.48 7.22
C LYS A 128 26.86 6.14 7.65
N VAL A 129 26.06 5.50 6.80
CA VAL A 129 25.49 4.15 6.99
C VAL A 129 26.53 3.01 7.08
N GLY A 130 26.72 2.40 8.25
CA GLY A 130 27.56 1.21 8.39
C GLY A 130 26.90 -0.05 7.82
N SER A 131 25.61 -0.23 8.08
CA SER A 131 24.83 -1.37 7.60
C SER A 131 23.37 -1.02 7.35
N VAL A 132 22.78 -1.71 6.37
CA VAL A 132 21.36 -1.65 6.05
C VAL A 132 20.77 -3.04 6.21
N THR A 133 19.63 -3.12 6.88
CA THR A 133 18.87 -4.37 7.05
C THR A 133 17.52 -4.20 6.37
N CYS A 134 17.19 -5.11 5.45
CA CYS A 134 15.84 -5.28 4.95
C CYS A 134 15.14 -6.35 5.79
N GLU A 135 13.93 -6.07 6.25
CA GLU A 135 13.13 -6.93 7.11
C GLU A 135 11.80 -7.25 6.44
N ALA A 136 11.46 -8.54 6.37
CA ALA A 136 10.16 -9.02 5.97
C ALA A 136 9.40 -9.55 7.20
N THR A 137 8.21 -9.01 7.40
CA THR A 137 7.31 -9.38 8.50
C THR A 137 5.96 -9.82 7.98
N GLN A 138 5.36 -10.80 8.66
CA GLN A 138 4.03 -11.28 8.34
C GLN A 138 3.37 -11.82 9.61
N GLY A 139 2.44 -11.07 10.21
CA GLY A 139 1.66 -11.49 11.37
C GLY A 139 2.48 -12.24 12.45
N SER A 140 2.19 -13.54 12.58
CA SER A 140 2.81 -14.44 13.57
C SER A 140 4.05 -15.19 13.07
N GLN A 141 4.49 -14.96 11.82
CA GLN A 141 5.71 -15.57 11.30
C GLN A 141 6.96 -14.97 11.93
N SER A 142 8.03 -15.75 11.91
CA SER A 142 9.36 -15.28 12.28
C SER A 142 9.84 -14.19 11.32
N LEU A 143 10.40 -13.11 11.87
CA LEU A 143 11.10 -12.08 11.11
C LEU A 143 12.15 -12.69 10.18
N VAL A 144 12.10 -12.34 8.90
CA VAL A 144 13.16 -12.63 7.94
C VAL A 144 13.93 -11.34 7.71
N SER A 145 15.25 -11.35 7.83
CA SER A 145 16.05 -10.16 7.59
C SER A 145 17.30 -10.47 6.79
N GLU A 146 17.72 -9.49 5.99
CA GLU A 146 18.93 -9.56 5.18
C GLU A 146 19.73 -8.27 5.39
N ILE A 147 21.02 -8.42 5.70
CA ILE A 147 21.90 -7.32 6.06
C ILE A 147 22.91 -7.09 4.95
N LEU A 148 22.91 -5.89 4.39
CA LEU A 148 23.96 -5.40 3.50
C LEU A 148 24.86 -4.44 4.27
N ARG A 149 26.14 -4.77 4.35
CA ARG A 149 27.16 -3.84 4.86
C ARG A 149 27.76 -3.03 3.72
N ARG A 150 28.10 -1.77 3.99
CA ARG A 150 28.63 -0.88 2.94
C ARG A 150 29.93 -1.41 2.34
N ASP A 151 30.81 -2.01 3.14
CA ASP A 151 32.09 -2.57 2.67
C ASP A 151 31.92 -3.66 1.59
N GLN A 152 30.79 -4.36 1.59
CA GLN A 152 30.45 -5.37 0.58
C GLN A 152 30.04 -4.77 -0.77
N CYS A 153 29.80 -3.46 -0.83
CA CYS A 153 29.41 -2.74 -2.05
C CYS A 153 30.61 -2.16 -2.82
N SER A 154 31.84 -2.45 -2.39
CA SER A 154 33.08 -1.85 -2.92
C SER A 154 33.49 -2.33 -4.33
N GLN A 155 32.71 -3.22 -4.97
CA GLN A 155 33.15 -3.89 -6.19
C GLN A 155 32.02 -4.24 -7.18
N SER A 156 31.06 -3.34 -7.39
CA SER A 156 30.00 -3.51 -8.41
C SER A 156 29.82 -2.31 -9.31
#